data_AF-A0AAV6SZM9-F1
#
_entry.id   AF-A0AAV6SZM9-F1
#
_cell.length_a   1.000
_cell.length_b   1.000
_cell.length_c   1.000
_cell.angle_alpha   90.00
_cell.angle_beta   90.00
_cell.angle_gamma   90.00
#
_symmetry.space_group_name_H-M   'P 1'
#
loop_
_entity.id
_entity.type
_entity.pdbx_description
1 polymer ?
#
loop_
_entity_poly.entity_id
_entity_poly.type
_entity_poly.pdbx_seq_one_letter_code
_entity_poly.pdbx_strand_id
1 'polypeptide(L)'
;MPHARNRNPSPIPEVTWDTGLKEMNETWKGAIACLGVAVFFVMTIGIIYWQVVDQPNKNWILRGTFSGLIWERRTHSLVIQTLTEDKTFLEIDVGNVGNPDIEVPFVRNLCWLNKTEFCYTWDSVAEVKISLDVNEETETECYSMTWTPVLCHVELKDCFSMTNVSWYGGASVQGQTWPINDQNATMQPFTVSDLKDNPSGFGSALERYFLGSSGVAVLVSPDIPLQLGVDSRQQFCLQSLPGMERLPLQYTVCVARDVKAAHQEAAQQLSQHSRELPNMKALWQPFWKLLTNVDSGPKVERELRIFSNRLKRHQLGEGVISLNEHSTTLLSDMDHDYCNVRKRGMSKRLTRDLPLVKLLNISITLSPFLGVDTTQFHTSLKDGTEAFWLSLPSAPQGQLIPVMSRWQGRFCVKLNITNPGAVSWFLDRVGSLQAHLGMEYVMLEGGEGNLFEEQALRAPQDLSGDKYIRLLADLATRIGDSTIVTAGTR
;
A
#
# COMPACT_ATOMS: atom_id res chain seq x y z
N MET A 1 -18.08 124.79 2.39
CA MET A 1 -16.71 125.35 2.29
C MET A 1 -16.21 125.61 3.70
N PRO A 2 -14.94 125.35 4.04
CA PRO A 2 -14.05 124.41 3.37
C PRO A 2 -13.11 123.63 4.32
N HIS A 3 -12.45 122.65 3.69
CA HIS A 3 -11.08 122.18 3.92
C HIS A 3 -10.75 121.04 4.90
N ALA A 4 -9.91 120.16 4.30
CA ALA A 4 -8.93 119.26 4.87
C ALA A 4 -9.43 117.93 5.44
N ARG A 5 -9.66 116.99 4.51
CA ARG A 5 -9.34 115.57 4.69
C ARG A 5 -7.90 115.44 5.21
N ASN A 6 -7.74 114.82 6.38
CA ASN A 6 -6.54 114.05 6.69
C ASN A 6 -6.98 112.69 7.23
N ARG A 7 -6.59 111.63 6.53
CA ARG A 7 -6.86 110.24 6.88
C ARG A 7 -5.95 109.87 8.06
N ASN A 8 -6.53 109.70 9.24
CA ASN A 8 -5.90 108.95 10.32
C ASN A 8 -6.25 107.46 10.15
N PRO A 9 -5.26 106.57 10.01
CA PRO A 9 -5.52 105.14 9.96
C PRO A 9 -5.86 104.64 11.37
N SER A 10 -6.92 103.85 11.44
CA SER A 10 -7.29 102.98 12.55
C SER A 10 -6.11 102.05 12.92
N PRO A 11 -5.89 101.77 14.21
CA PRO A 11 -4.83 100.86 14.63
C PRO A 11 -5.30 99.42 14.36
N ILE A 12 -4.75 98.82 13.31
CA ILE A 12 -4.73 97.36 13.18
C ILE A 12 -3.62 96.91 14.14
N PRO A 13 -3.88 96.05 15.13
CA PRO A 13 -2.81 95.50 15.95
C PRO A 13 -1.95 94.63 15.03
N GLU A 14 -0.70 95.05 14.83
CA GLU A 14 0.36 94.18 14.32
C GLU A 14 0.52 93.04 15.32
N VAL A 15 -0.09 91.89 15.00
CA VAL A 15 0.29 90.62 15.61
C VAL A 15 1.68 90.33 15.09
N THR A 16 2.69 90.71 15.86
CA THR A 16 4.02 90.15 15.74
C THR A 16 3.87 88.66 15.96
N TRP A 17 3.84 87.90 14.87
CA TRP A 17 4.25 86.52 14.92
C TRP A 17 5.72 86.57 15.34
N ASP A 18 5.96 86.51 16.65
CA ASP A 18 7.22 86.04 17.18
C ASP A 18 7.34 84.61 16.66
N THR A 19 7.92 84.48 15.47
CA THR A 19 8.60 83.27 15.04
C THR A 19 9.81 83.13 15.96
N GLY A 20 9.55 82.76 17.21
CA GLY A 20 10.47 82.08 18.10
C GLY A 20 10.80 80.68 17.58
N LEU A 21 10.98 80.54 16.27
CA LEU A 21 11.91 79.57 15.70
C LEU A 21 13.29 80.10 16.05
N LYS A 22 13.64 79.89 17.33
CA LYS A 22 15.01 79.88 17.83
C LYS A 22 15.82 79.19 16.75
N GLU A 23 16.69 79.94 16.08
CA GLU A 23 17.66 79.40 15.14
C GLU A 23 18.30 78.20 15.82
N MET A 24 17.86 77.01 15.39
CA MET A 24 18.36 75.76 15.91
C MET A 24 19.78 75.69 15.38
N ASN A 25 20.71 76.08 16.25
CA ASN A 25 22.15 76.07 16.05
C ASN A 25 22.52 74.85 15.19
N GLU A 26 23.31 75.01 14.12
CA GLU A 26 23.54 73.96 13.11
C GLU A 26 24.00 72.61 13.71
N THR A 27 24.56 72.65 14.92
CA THR A 27 24.91 71.48 15.74
C THR A 27 23.73 70.58 16.13
N TRP A 28 22.55 71.14 16.38
CA TRP A 28 21.34 70.37 16.73
C TRP A 28 20.70 69.69 15.51
N LYS A 29 20.82 70.30 14.31
CA LYS A 29 20.40 69.66 13.06
C LYS A 29 21.25 68.43 12.76
N GLY A 30 22.57 68.52 12.98
CA GLY A 30 23.49 67.37 12.88
C GLY A 30 23.21 66.26 13.89
N ALA A 31 22.87 66.62 15.13
CA ALA A 31 22.53 65.66 16.18
C ALA A 31 21.19 64.93 15.90
N ILE A 32 20.16 65.65 15.46
CA ILE A 32 18.87 65.06 15.07
C ILE A 32 19.02 64.17 13.83
N ALA A 33 19.82 64.58 12.85
CA ALA A 33 20.12 63.76 11.67
C ALA A 33 20.87 62.47 12.05
N CYS A 34 21.86 62.53 12.95
CA CYS A 34 22.55 61.34 13.46
C CYS A 34 21.61 60.40 14.20
N LEU A 35 20.69 60.94 15.00
CA LEU A 35 19.72 60.14 15.75
C LEU A 35 18.71 59.46 14.80
N GLY A 36 18.27 60.17 13.74
CA GLY A 36 17.45 59.59 12.68
C GLY A 36 18.14 58.45 11.93
N VAL A 37 19.42 58.60 11.60
CA VAL A 37 20.22 57.54 10.96
C VAL A 37 20.43 56.37 11.92
N ALA A 38 20.71 56.61 13.20
CA ALA A 38 20.86 55.55 14.20
C ALA A 38 19.56 54.75 14.38
N VAL A 39 18.40 55.40 14.45
CA VAL A 39 17.09 54.73 14.53
C VAL A 39 16.81 53.93 13.26
N PHE A 40 17.13 54.47 12.08
CA PHE A 40 17.00 53.73 10.83
C PHE A 40 17.89 52.48 10.80
N PHE A 41 19.14 52.58 11.27
CA PHE A 41 20.04 51.43 11.41
C PHE A 41 19.53 50.40 12.41
N VAL A 42 18.99 50.82 13.55
CA VAL A 42 18.41 49.89 14.54
C VAL A 42 17.15 49.22 13.98
N MET A 43 16.31 49.96 13.25
CA MET A 43 15.14 49.41 12.55
C MET A 43 15.53 48.41 11.48
N THR A 44 16.53 48.70 10.64
CA THR A 44 16.98 47.77 9.60
C THR A 44 17.66 46.56 10.20
N ILE A 45 18.51 46.72 11.23
CA ILE A 45 19.08 45.60 11.98
C ILE A 45 17.97 44.78 12.65
N GLY A 46 16.94 45.42 13.20
CA GLY A 46 15.78 44.75 13.80
C GLY A 46 14.98 43.95 12.78
N ILE A 47 14.78 44.49 11.56
CA ILE A 47 14.11 43.79 10.46
C ILE A 47 14.97 42.62 9.96
N ILE A 48 16.28 42.81 9.79
CA ILE A 48 17.21 41.74 9.37
C ILE A 48 17.28 40.66 10.46
N TYR A 49 17.36 41.04 11.73
CA TYR A 49 17.34 40.11 12.85
C TYR A 49 16.03 39.31 12.88
N TRP A 50 14.89 39.96 12.71
CA TRP A 50 13.60 39.28 12.64
C TRP A 50 13.49 38.37 11.41
N GLN A 51 14.00 38.80 10.25
CA GLN A 51 13.97 38.03 9.01
C GLN A 51 14.96 36.87 8.99
N VAL A 52 16.07 36.92 9.72
CA VAL A 52 17.14 35.91 9.66
C VAL A 52 17.16 35.04 10.91
N VAL A 53 16.93 35.62 12.09
CA VAL A 53 17.10 34.93 13.39
C VAL A 53 15.77 34.44 13.96
N ASP A 54 14.68 35.18 13.76
CA ASP A 54 13.37 34.89 14.37
C ASP A 54 12.36 34.28 13.39
N GLN A 55 12.83 33.61 12.33
CA GLN A 55 11.91 32.88 11.47
C GLN A 55 11.26 31.75 12.27
N PRO A 56 9.91 31.63 12.25
CA PRO A 56 9.22 30.59 12.99
C PRO A 56 9.66 29.20 12.48
N ASN A 57 10.16 28.37 13.39
CA ASN A 57 10.63 27.02 13.08
C ASN A 57 9.52 26.13 12.51
N LYS A 58 8.27 26.42 12.87
CA LYS A 58 7.05 25.73 12.44
C LYS A 58 6.26 26.61 11.47
N ASN A 59 5.98 26.10 10.28
CA ASN A 59 5.20 26.79 9.27
C ASN A 59 3.98 25.96 8.90
N TRP A 60 2.79 26.54 9.02
CA TRP A 60 1.55 25.89 8.58
C TRP A 60 1.54 25.77 7.05
N ILE A 61 1.40 24.55 6.56
CA ILE A 61 1.26 24.24 5.14
C ILE A 61 -0.22 24.27 4.74
N LEU A 62 -1.03 23.46 5.43
CA LEU A 62 -2.47 23.35 5.23
C LEU A 62 -3.16 23.32 6.58
N ARG A 63 -4.33 23.97 6.66
CA ARG A 63 -5.18 23.97 7.86
C ARG A 63 -6.52 23.34 7.49
N GLY A 64 -6.88 22.27 8.19
CA GLY A 64 -8.21 21.68 8.13
C GLY A 64 -9.17 22.35 9.09
N THR A 65 -10.20 21.60 9.47
CA THR A 65 -11.24 22.01 10.41
C THR A 65 -10.82 21.82 11.87
N PHE A 66 -10.13 20.72 12.20
CA PHE A 66 -9.63 20.44 13.55
C PHE A 66 -8.14 20.08 13.59
N SER A 67 -7.56 19.65 12.48
CA SER A 67 -6.12 19.38 12.37
C SER A 67 -5.46 20.25 11.30
N GLY A 68 -4.14 20.24 11.25
CA GLY A 68 -3.41 20.85 10.16
C GLY A 68 -1.99 20.31 10.05
N LEU A 69 -1.42 20.54 8.88
CA LEU A 69 -0.10 20.08 8.49
C LEU A 69 0.91 21.22 8.66
N ILE A 70 2.01 20.92 9.32
CA ILE A 70 3.08 21.85 9.65
C ILE A 70 4.40 21.30 9.11
N TRP A 71 5.21 22.19 8.54
CA TRP A 71 6.62 21.91 8.27
C TRP A 71 7.48 22.39 9.43
N GLU A 72 8.22 21.47 10.06
CA GLU A 72 9.22 21.78 11.07
C GLU A 72 10.62 21.79 10.45
N ARG A 73 11.24 22.97 10.41
CA ARG A 73 12.47 23.20 9.65
C ARG A 73 13.72 22.56 10.26
N ARG A 74 13.77 22.42 11.59
CA ARG A 74 14.97 21.92 12.29
C ARG A 74 15.16 20.42 12.14
N THR A 75 14.05 19.70 12.10
CA THR A 75 13.99 18.24 11.98
C THR A 75 13.75 17.79 10.54
N HIS A 76 13.39 18.71 9.64
CA HIS A 76 12.90 18.39 8.30
C HIS A 76 11.69 17.44 8.34
N SER A 77 10.80 17.64 9.31
CA SER A 77 9.64 16.79 9.53
C SER A 77 8.32 17.49 9.20
N LEU A 78 7.40 16.71 8.64
CA LEU A 78 6.00 17.08 8.48
C LEU A 78 5.24 16.62 9.73
N VAL A 79 4.63 17.56 10.43
CA VAL A 79 3.90 17.31 11.68
C VAL A 79 2.42 17.56 11.45
N ILE A 80 1.59 16.56 11.76
CA ILE A 80 0.13 16.71 11.78
C ILE A 80 -0.31 16.82 13.23
N GLN A 81 -0.92 17.94 13.57
CA GLN A 81 -1.39 18.23 14.92
C GLN A 81 -2.72 18.98 14.90
N THR A 82 -3.37 19.06 16.05
CA THR A 82 -4.57 19.88 16.24
C THR A 82 -4.27 21.36 15.99
N LEU A 83 -5.28 22.13 15.57
CA LEU A 83 -5.13 23.58 15.36
C LEU A 83 -4.80 24.35 16.64
N THR A 84 -5.15 23.78 17.80
CA THR A 84 -4.82 24.27 19.14
C THR A 84 -3.42 23.88 19.61
N GLU A 85 -2.68 23.09 18.82
CA GLU A 85 -1.33 22.57 19.11
C GLU A 85 -1.22 21.75 20.41
N ASP A 86 -2.33 21.25 20.94
CA ASP A 86 -2.40 20.46 22.18
C ASP A 86 -2.14 18.96 21.96
N LYS A 87 -2.39 18.45 20.75
CA LYS A 87 -2.21 17.04 20.41
C LYS A 87 -1.55 16.90 19.04
N THR A 88 -0.41 16.20 19.01
CA THR A 88 0.23 15.73 17.78
C THR A 88 -0.32 14.36 17.42
N PHE A 89 -0.80 14.19 16.19
CA PHE A 89 -1.26 12.91 15.67
C PHE A 89 -0.11 12.08 15.10
N LEU A 90 0.77 12.74 14.34
CA LEU A 90 1.82 12.08 13.58
C LEU A 90 2.98 13.04 13.29
N GLU A 91 4.19 12.51 13.31
CA GLU A 91 5.40 13.14 12.79
C GLU A 91 5.98 12.26 11.68
N ILE A 92 6.30 12.89 10.54
CA ILE A 92 6.86 12.25 9.36
C ILE A 92 8.21 12.91 9.05
N ASP A 93 9.29 12.17 9.20
CA ASP A 93 10.63 12.61 8.84
C ASP A 93 10.82 12.46 7.33
N VAL A 94 11.04 13.58 6.64
CA VAL A 94 11.22 13.59 5.19
C VAL A 94 12.70 13.43 4.87
N GLY A 95 13.07 12.26 4.37
CA GLY A 95 14.44 11.90 4.03
C GLY A 95 14.92 12.45 2.68
N ASN A 96 16.24 12.62 2.53
CA ASN A 96 16.92 13.03 1.29
C ASN A 96 16.55 14.41 0.71
N VAL A 97 15.85 15.26 1.47
CA VAL A 97 15.50 16.62 1.02
C VAL A 97 16.60 17.61 1.40
N GLY A 98 17.63 17.67 0.55
CA GLY A 98 18.67 18.71 0.56
C GLY A 98 19.69 18.62 1.71
N ASN A 99 20.82 19.32 1.53
CA ASN A 99 21.82 19.47 2.60
C ASN A 99 21.22 20.35 3.71
N PRO A 100 21.33 20.01 5.01
CA PRO A 100 20.82 20.83 6.13
C PRO A 100 21.30 22.29 6.13
N ASP A 101 22.38 22.59 5.41
CA ASP A 101 22.94 23.95 5.26
C ASP A 101 22.23 24.81 4.20
N ILE A 102 21.41 24.21 3.32
CA ILE A 102 20.60 24.98 2.37
C ILE A 102 19.28 25.25 3.08
N GLU A 103 19.18 26.43 3.69
CA GLU A 103 17.90 27.00 4.09
C GLU A 103 16.99 27.00 2.86
N VAL A 104 16.06 26.05 2.79
CA VAL A 104 15.00 26.07 1.79
C VAL A 104 13.77 26.66 2.47
N PRO A 105 13.60 27.99 2.46
CA PRO A 105 12.39 28.56 2.96
C PRO A 105 11.24 28.09 2.05
N PHE A 106 10.18 27.58 2.65
CA PHE A 106 8.87 27.34 2.02
C PHE A 106 8.29 28.71 1.59
N VAL A 107 8.83 29.34 0.54
CA VAL A 107 8.50 30.73 0.18
C VAL A 107 7.32 30.81 -0.77
N ARG A 108 6.97 29.74 -1.51
CA ARG A 108 5.93 29.85 -2.53
C ARG A 108 5.14 28.56 -2.74
N ASN A 109 3.91 28.53 -2.22
CA ASN A 109 2.92 27.56 -2.66
C ASN A 109 2.57 27.87 -4.13
N LEU A 110 2.91 26.96 -5.04
CA LEU A 110 2.59 27.08 -6.47
C LEU A 110 1.09 26.92 -6.74
N CYS A 111 0.36 26.25 -5.83
CA CYS A 111 -1.08 26.01 -5.88
C CYS A 111 -1.89 27.00 -5.04
N TRP A 112 -1.39 28.22 -4.81
CA TRP A 112 -2.00 29.25 -3.95
C TRP A 112 -3.47 29.61 -4.24
N LEU A 113 -3.97 29.30 -5.44
CA LEU A 113 -5.36 29.52 -5.82
C LEU A 113 -6.34 28.63 -5.04
N ASN A 114 -5.90 27.42 -4.65
CA ASN A 114 -6.74 26.47 -3.93
C ASN A 114 -6.26 26.31 -2.49
N LYS A 115 -7.12 26.62 -1.53
CA LYS A 115 -6.75 26.63 -0.10
C LYS A 115 -6.53 25.23 0.48
N THR A 116 -7.03 24.20 -0.20
CA THR A 116 -6.89 22.80 0.20
C THR A 116 -5.69 22.10 -0.46
N GLU A 117 -4.98 22.79 -1.36
CA GLU A 117 -3.82 22.22 -2.05
C GLU A 117 -2.55 23.01 -1.74
N PHE A 118 -1.46 22.27 -1.61
CA PHE A 118 -0.14 22.81 -1.45
C PHE A 118 0.79 22.15 -2.47
N CYS A 119 1.49 22.97 -3.25
CA CYS A 119 2.42 22.49 -4.26
C CYS A 119 3.77 23.20 -4.10
N TYR A 120 4.85 22.43 -4.08
CA TYR A 120 6.20 22.95 -3.93
C TYR A 120 7.20 22.11 -4.69
N THR A 121 8.23 22.75 -5.23
CA THR A 121 9.31 22.10 -5.97
C THR A 121 10.59 22.22 -5.16
N TRP A 122 11.11 21.09 -4.68
CA TRP A 122 12.42 21.02 -4.06
C TRP A 122 13.49 20.92 -5.14
N ASP A 123 14.36 21.92 -5.19
CA ASP A 123 15.42 22.01 -6.20
C ASP A 123 16.24 20.73 -6.28
N SER A 124 16.23 20.11 -7.47
CA SER A 124 16.98 18.88 -7.80
C SER A 124 16.57 17.61 -7.05
N VAL A 125 15.52 17.64 -6.22
CA VAL A 125 15.05 16.47 -5.45
C VAL A 125 13.68 16.02 -5.95
N ALA A 126 12.62 16.75 -5.63
CA ALA A 126 11.25 16.29 -5.83
C ALA A 126 10.26 17.43 -6.06
N GLU A 127 9.23 17.17 -6.84
CA GLU A 127 8.01 17.97 -6.88
C GLU A 127 6.99 17.36 -5.91
N VAL A 128 6.35 18.19 -5.11
CA VAL A 128 5.39 17.74 -4.11
C VAL A 128 4.06 18.39 -4.32
N LYS A 129 3.04 17.56 -4.26
CA LYS A 129 1.65 17.97 -4.19
C LYS A 129 1.02 17.36 -2.94
N ILE A 130 0.41 18.21 -2.14
CA ILE A 130 -0.36 17.83 -0.96
C ILE A 130 -1.78 18.34 -1.16
N SER A 131 -2.77 17.48 -0.97
CA SER A 131 -4.18 17.88 -0.97
C SER A 131 -4.87 17.44 0.31
N LEU A 132 -5.67 18.34 0.88
CA LEU A 132 -6.53 18.07 2.02
C LEU A 132 -7.94 17.74 1.52
N ASP A 133 -8.44 16.59 1.93
CA ASP A 133 -9.84 16.20 1.80
C ASP A 133 -10.48 16.11 3.20
N VAL A 134 -11.71 16.61 3.32
CA VAL A 134 -12.44 16.67 4.60
C VAL A 134 -13.74 15.91 4.44
N ASN A 135 -13.87 14.82 5.19
CA ASN A 135 -15.09 14.05 5.24
C ASN A 135 -15.92 14.47 6.46
N GLU A 136 -17.00 15.20 6.21
CA GLU A 136 -17.91 15.68 7.26
C GLU A 136 -18.71 14.54 7.92
N GLU A 137 -18.96 13.44 7.20
CA GLU A 137 -19.77 12.32 7.73
C GLU A 137 -19.02 11.50 8.79
N THR A 138 -17.74 11.29 8.56
CA THR A 138 -16.84 10.51 9.44
C THR A 138 -16.03 11.41 10.39
N GLU A 139 -16.19 12.73 10.29
CA GLU A 139 -15.37 13.73 10.99
C GLU A 139 -13.86 13.49 10.83
N THR A 140 -13.43 13.14 9.62
CA THR A 140 -12.02 12.84 9.31
C THR A 140 -11.41 13.80 8.31
N GLU A 141 -10.11 14.03 8.46
CA GLU A 141 -9.31 14.87 7.55
C GLU A 141 -8.19 14.05 6.94
N CYS A 142 -8.11 13.99 5.61
CA CYS A 142 -7.15 13.18 4.89
C CYS A 142 -6.20 14.05 4.07
N TYR A 143 -4.90 13.90 4.33
CA TYR A 143 -3.81 14.57 3.62
C TYR A 143 -3.20 13.60 2.61
N SER A 144 -3.51 13.79 1.32
CA SER A 144 -2.90 13.01 0.24
C SER A 144 -1.57 13.64 -0.17
N MET A 145 -0.49 12.88 0.00
CA MET A 145 0.90 13.28 -0.32
C MET A 145 1.32 12.62 -1.62
N THR A 146 1.86 13.40 -2.55
CA THR A 146 2.45 12.90 -3.80
C THR A 146 3.80 13.56 -4.02
N TRP A 147 4.86 12.77 -3.89
CA TRP A 147 6.23 13.16 -4.16
C TRP A 147 6.67 12.59 -5.51
N THR A 148 7.06 13.44 -6.45
CA THR A 148 7.54 13.03 -7.78
C THR A 148 9.02 13.35 -7.90
N PRO A 149 9.90 12.36 -8.16
CA PRO A 149 11.33 12.62 -8.24
C PRO A 149 11.65 13.41 -9.51
N VAL A 150 12.46 14.47 -9.38
CA VAL A 150 12.85 15.31 -10.53
C VAL A 150 13.82 14.54 -11.46
N LEU A 151 14.69 13.71 -10.87
CA LEU A 151 15.75 12.95 -11.57
C LEU A 151 15.64 11.44 -11.27
N CYS A 152 16.07 10.61 -12.22
CA CYS A 152 15.92 9.14 -12.14
C CYS A 152 16.73 8.46 -11.01
N HIS A 153 17.74 9.13 -10.45
CA HIS A 153 18.59 8.62 -9.38
C HIS A 153 18.17 9.12 -7.99
N VAL A 154 17.16 9.97 -7.91
CA VAL A 154 16.66 10.46 -6.63
C VAL A 154 15.77 9.40 -6.02
N GLU A 155 16.09 9.02 -4.79
CA GLU A 155 15.27 8.15 -3.96
C GLU A 155 14.55 9.00 -2.92
N LEU A 156 13.22 8.96 -2.98
CA LEU A 156 12.32 9.61 -2.04
C LEU A 156 12.12 8.68 -0.86
N LYS A 157 12.16 9.21 0.36
CA LYS A 157 12.01 8.43 1.58
C LYS A 157 11.27 9.24 2.63
N ASP A 158 10.16 8.71 3.12
CA ASP A 158 9.40 9.31 4.23
C ASP A 158 9.29 8.30 5.37
N CYS A 159 9.62 8.72 6.59
CA CYS A 159 9.60 7.86 7.78
C CYS A 159 8.59 8.35 8.81
N PHE A 160 7.79 7.43 9.32
CA PHE A 160 6.70 7.69 10.24
C PHE A 160 7.14 7.35 11.66
N SER A 161 7.19 8.36 12.52
CA SER A 161 7.68 8.23 13.90
C SER A 161 6.78 7.30 14.73
N MET A 162 7.41 6.48 15.56
CA MET A 162 6.76 5.65 16.58
C MET A 162 6.68 6.36 17.94
N THR A 163 7.18 7.59 18.03
CA THR A 163 7.18 8.35 19.27
C THR A 163 5.75 8.67 19.68
N ASN A 164 5.32 8.18 20.84
CA ASN A 164 3.95 8.30 21.36
C ASN A 164 2.84 7.69 20.48
N VAL A 165 3.19 6.86 19.48
CA VAL A 165 2.24 6.19 18.59
C VAL A 165 2.56 4.71 18.50
N SER A 166 1.59 3.87 18.85
CA SER A 166 1.64 2.43 18.57
C SER A 166 1.02 2.16 17.21
N TRP A 167 1.77 1.50 16.34
CA TRP A 167 1.39 1.20 14.97
C TRP A 167 0.91 -0.24 14.81
N TYR A 168 -0.09 -0.43 13.95
CA TYR A 168 -0.70 -1.71 13.60
C TYR A 168 -0.88 -1.79 12.09
N GLY A 169 -1.06 -2.99 11.55
CA GLY A 169 -1.21 -3.21 10.10
C GLY A 169 0.14 -3.41 9.40
N GLY A 170 0.19 -3.05 8.12
CA GLY A 170 1.31 -3.32 7.22
C GLY A 170 1.32 -4.75 6.69
N ALA A 171 2.52 -5.27 6.43
CA ALA A 171 2.71 -6.66 6.03
C ALA A 171 2.81 -7.61 7.23
N SER A 172 2.41 -8.85 6.99
CA SER A 172 2.82 -9.99 7.82
C SER A 172 4.34 -10.20 7.76
N VAL A 173 4.94 -10.59 8.87
CA VAL A 173 6.37 -10.95 8.97
C VAL A 173 6.55 -12.20 9.83
N GLN A 174 7.72 -12.84 9.72
CA GLN A 174 8.06 -13.94 10.61
C GLN A 174 8.20 -13.45 12.05
N GLY A 175 7.50 -14.09 12.99
CA GLY A 175 7.52 -13.66 14.41
C GLY A 175 6.78 -12.35 14.66
N GLN A 176 5.69 -12.11 13.92
CA GLN A 176 4.84 -10.92 14.03
C GLN A 176 4.53 -10.51 15.48
N THR A 177 4.77 -9.23 15.76
CA THR A 177 4.35 -8.56 17.01
C THR A 177 3.23 -7.57 16.75
N TRP A 178 2.33 -7.42 17.74
CA TRP A 178 1.25 -6.43 17.76
C TRP A 178 1.35 -5.64 19.07
N PRO A 179 1.60 -4.31 19.04
CA PRO A 179 1.84 -3.46 17.86
C PRO A 179 3.15 -3.80 17.13
N ILE A 180 3.31 -3.28 15.89
CA ILE A 180 4.52 -3.52 15.07
C ILE A 180 5.75 -2.75 15.58
N ASN A 181 5.62 -1.95 16.65
CA ASN A 181 6.70 -1.11 17.16
C ASN A 181 7.95 -1.89 17.59
N ASP A 182 7.79 -3.13 18.06
CA ASP A 182 8.93 -3.98 18.43
C ASP A 182 9.48 -4.78 17.24
N GLN A 183 8.87 -4.67 16.06
CA GLN A 183 9.32 -5.33 14.85
C GLN A 183 10.57 -4.66 14.29
N ASN A 184 11.43 -5.45 13.65
CA ASN A 184 12.55 -4.96 12.87
C ASN A 184 12.49 -5.56 11.47
N ALA A 185 12.65 -4.73 10.44
CA ALA A 185 12.69 -5.15 9.05
C ALA A 185 13.63 -4.25 8.26
N THR A 186 14.62 -4.84 7.60
CA THR A 186 15.50 -4.09 6.71
C THR A 186 14.73 -3.52 5.53
N MET A 187 15.18 -2.37 5.03
CA MET A 187 14.61 -1.72 3.85
C MET A 187 14.59 -2.68 2.66
N GLN A 188 13.41 -3.13 2.25
CA GLN A 188 13.23 -4.14 1.20
C GLN A 188 11.92 -3.92 0.43
N PRO A 189 11.76 -4.47 -0.79
CA PRO A 189 10.52 -4.34 -1.56
C PRO A 189 9.29 -4.73 -0.75
N PHE A 190 8.26 -3.86 -0.75
CA PHE A 190 6.99 -4.10 -0.07
C PHE A 190 6.05 -4.89 -0.97
N THR A 191 6.37 -6.18 -1.12
CA THR A 191 5.67 -7.13 -1.99
C THR A 191 5.38 -8.44 -1.25
N VAL A 192 4.35 -9.15 -1.70
CA VAL A 192 3.99 -10.47 -1.16
C VAL A 192 5.07 -11.51 -1.44
N SER A 193 5.52 -12.22 -0.39
CA SER A 193 6.42 -13.36 -0.49
C SER A 193 5.95 -14.57 0.36
N ASP A 194 6.59 -15.72 0.16
CA ASP A 194 6.46 -16.90 1.04
C ASP A 194 7.53 -16.83 2.13
N LEU A 195 7.13 -16.68 3.39
CA LEU A 195 8.03 -16.60 4.54
C LEU A 195 8.84 -17.88 4.78
N LYS A 196 8.42 -19.01 4.21
CA LYS A 196 9.18 -20.24 4.29
C LYS A 196 10.45 -20.19 3.43
N ASP A 197 10.34 -19.62 2.23
CA ASP A 197 11.44 -19.51 1.27
C ASP A 197 12.21 -18.19 1.45
N ASN A 198 11.54 -17.10 1.87
CA ASN A 198 12.12 -15.82 2.22
C ASN A 198 11.72 -15.37 3.65
N PRO A 199 12.36 -15.89 4.71
CA PRO A 199 11.99 -15.58 6.10
C PRO A 199 12.17 -14.12 6.51
N SER A 200 13.07 -13.39 5.85
CA SER A 200 13.28 -11.97 6.07
C SER A 200 12.28 -11.07 5.34
N GLY A 201 11.53 -11.63 4.38
CA GLY A 201 10.58 -10.91 3.55
C GLY A 201 9.26 -10.58 4.26
N PHE A 202 8.31 -10.10 3.45
CA PHE A 202 6.95 -9.84 3.88
C PHE A 202 6.04 -11.01 3.47
N GLY A 203 5.20 -11.47 4.39
CA GLY A 203 4.32 -12.61 4.18
C GLY A 203 3.18 -12.33 3.22
N SER A 204 2.38 -13.36 2.97
CA SER A 204 1.40 -13.35 1.87
C SER A 204 0.13 -12.54 2.12
N ALA A 205 -0.06 -12.05 3.34
CA ALA A 205 -1.05 -11.04 3.66
C ALA A 205 -0.33 -9.69 3.79
N LEU A 206 -0.47 -8.85 2.76
CA LEU A 206 0.12 -7.53 2.69
C LEU A 206 -1.00 -6.54 2.35
N GLU A 207 -1.34 -5.71 3.33
CA GLU A 207 -2.23 -4.57 3.12
C GLU A 207 -1.37 -3.30 3.21
N ARG A 208 -1.55 -2.38 2.26
CA ARG A 208 -0.80 -1.13 2.18
C ARG A 208 -1.39 -0.08 3.13
N TYR A 209 -1.59 -0.47 4.38
CA TYR A 209 -2.34 0.27 5.39
C TYR A 209 -1.68 0.15 6.77
N PHE A 210 -1.48 1.28 7.44
CA PHE A 210 -0.99 1.35 8.81
C PHE A 210 -1.95 2.16 9.67
N LEU A 211 -2.22 1.69 10.88
CA LEU A 211 -3.10 2.33 11.85
C LEU A 211 -2.31 2.73 13.09
N GLY A 212 -2.36 3.99 13.48
CA GLY A 212 -1.71 4.54 14.66
C GLY A 212 -2.68 4.78 15.81
N SER A 213 -2.25 4.48 17.03
CA SER A 213 -3.03 4.64 18.26
C SER A 213 -3.45 6.09 18.57
N SER A 214 -2.83 7.08 17.93
CA SER A 214 -3.16 8.50 18.09
C SER A 214 -4.46 8.91 17.38
N GLY A 215 -5.05 8.02 16.57
CA GLY A 215 -6.20 8.32 15.70
C GLY A 215 -5.77 8.66 14.28
N VAL A 216 -4.67 8.08 13.80
CA VAL A 216 -4.12 8.29 12.45
C VAL A 216 -4.13 7.00 11.66
N ALA A 217 -4.38 7.10 10.36
CA ALA A 217 -4.29 6.01 9.40
C ALA A 217 -3.42 6.45 8.22
N VAL A 218 -2.49 5.59 7.80
CA VAL A 218 -1.64 5.81 6.62
C VAL A 218 -2.02 4.77 5.57
N LEU A 219 -2.44 5.24 4.40
CA LEU A 219 -2.81 4.43 3.25
C LEU A 219 -1.76 4.66 2.16
N VAL A 220 -1.10 3.61 1.73
CA VAL A 220 -0.05 3.71 0.71
C VAL A 220 -0.62 3.30 -0.63
N SER A 221 -0.25 4.02 -1.70
CA SER A 221 -0.84 3.79 -3.01
C SER A 221 -0.64 2.33 -3.48
N PRO A 222 -1.73 1.64 -3.88
CA PRO A 222 -1.69 0.22 -4.23
C PRO A 222 -0.90 -0.09 -5.52
N ASP A 223 -0.74 0.88 -6.41
CA ASP A 223 -0.24 0.64 -7.77
C ASP A 223 1.24 1.00 -7.97
N ILE A 224 1.86 1.57 -6.94
CA ILE A 224 3.22 2.09 -6.99
C ILE A 224 4.15 1.16 -6.19
N PRO A 225 5.14 0.51 -6.82
CA PRO A 225 6.07 -0.33 -6.10
C PRO A 225 7.01 0.54 -5.26
N LEU A 226 7.31 0.07 -4.05
CA LEU A 226 8.10 0.79 -3.05
C LEU A 226 8.79 -0.19 -2.13
N GLN A 227 9.69 0.32 -1.30
CA GLN A 227 10.34 -0.43 -0.23
C GLN A 227 9.76 -0.01 1.12
N LEU A 228 9.61 -0.99 2.03
CA LEU A 228 9.25 -0.78 3.43
C LEU A 228 10.41 -1.23 4.33
N GLY A 229 10.72 -0.41 5.33
CA GLY A 229 11.69 -0.70 6.38
C GLY A 229 11.07 -0.34 7.71
N VAL A 230 11.39 -1.10 8.75
CA VAL A 230 10.86 -0.89 10.10
C VAL A 230 12.03 -0.91 11.07
N ASP A 231 12.29 0.23 11.69
CA ASP A 231 13.29 0.40 12.74
C ASP A 231 12.60 0.31 14.09
N SER A 232 12.92 -0.75 14.84
CA SER A 232 12.28 -1.07 16.13
C SER A 232 12.28 0.13 17.07
N ARG A 233 11.08 0.49 17.55
CA ARG A 233 10.76 1.59 18.47
C ARG A 233 11.14 2.99 17.99
N GLN A 234 11.50 3.13 16.72
CA GLN A 234 11.88 4.41 16.14
C GLN A 234 10.86 4.85 15.10
N GLN A 235 10.75 4.12 13.99
CA GLN A 235 9.96 4.54 12.83
C GLN A 235 9.76 3.38 11.84
N PHE A 236 8.78 3.52 10.96
CA PHE A 236 8.75 2.76 9.71
C PHE A 236 8.90 3.71 8.53
N CYS A 237 9.62 3.30 7.49
CA CYS A 237 9.95 4.16 6.35
C CYS A 237 9.39 3.58 5.06
N LEU A 238 8.88 4.46 4.21
CA LEU A 238 8.51 4.17 2.82
C LEU A 238 9.55 4.79 1.91
N GLN A 239 10.09 4.02 0.97
CA GLN A 239 11.10 4.50 0.03
C GLN A 239 10.72 4.16 -1.41
N SER A 240 10.85 5.12 -2.32
CA SER A 240 10.66 4.90 -3.75
C SER A 240 11.79 4.04 -4.32
N LEU A 241 11.48 3.17 -5.29
CA LEU A 241 12.51 2.44 -6.01
C LEU A 241 13.25 3.37 -6.99
N PRO A 242 14.59 3.40 -6.98
CA PRO A 242 15.36 4.16 -7.97
C PRO A 242 15.13 3.58 -9.37
N GLY A 243 15.04 4.44 -10.38
CA GLY A 243 14.86 3.95 -11.74
C GLY A 243 14.52 5.02 -12.77
N MET A 244 14.67 4.62 -14.04
CA MET A 244 14.37 5.47 -15.20
C MET A 244 12.90 5.92 -15.27
N GLU A 245 12.00 5.20 -14.62
CA GLU A 245 10.57 5.45 -14.62
C GLU A 245 10.15 6.60 -13.68
N ARG A 246 11.06 7.10 -12.83
CA ARG A 246 10.81 8.22 -11.89
C ARG A 246 9.50 8.01 -11.11
N LEU A 247 9.38 6.82 -10.51
CA LEU A 247 8.17 6.42 -9.80
C LEU A 247 7.93 7.35 -8.60
N PRO A 248 6.72 7.91 -8.45
CA PRO A 248 6.43 8.80 -7.33
C PRO A 248 6.31 8.02 -6.02
N LEU A 249 6.51 8.69 -4.88
CA LEU A 249 6.10 8.19 -3.56
C LEU A 249 4.75 8.81 -3.21
N GLN A 250 3.71 7.98 -3.10
CA GLN A 250 2.34 8.43 -2.88
C GLN A 250 1.68 7.68 -1.72
N TYR A 251 1.15 8.44 -0.77
CA TYR A 251 0.40 7.93 0.37
C TYR A 251 -0.59 8.98 0.88
N THR A 252 -1.61 8.54 1.60
CA THR A 252 -2.63 9.39 2.23
C THR A 252 -2.60 9.18 3.72
N VAL A 253 -2.61 10.27 4.48
CA VAL A 253 -2.68 10.25 5.94
C VAL A 253 -4.02 10.80 6.38
N CYS A 254 -4.86 9.95 6.93
CA CYS A 254 -6.15 10.34 7.50
C CYS A 254 -6.06 10.45 9.01
N VAL A 255 -6.55 11.55 9.56
CA VAL A 255 -6.65 11.77 11.01
C VAL A 255 -8.10 11.87 11.43
N ALA A 256 -8.37 11.33 12.61
CA ALA A 256 -9.68 11.33 13.24
C ALA A 256 -9.53 11.53 14.75
N ARG A 257 -10.66 11.81 15.42
CA ARG A 257 -10.68 12.00 16.89
C ARG A 257 -10.37 10.71 17.64
N ASP A 258 -10.73 9.56 17.07
CA ASP A 258 -10.47 8.24 17.63
C ASP A 258 -9.99 7.23 16.56
N VAL A 259 -9.41 6.14 17.04
CA VAL A 259 -8.82 5.09 16.19
C VAL A 259 -9.88 4.35 15.37
N LYS A 260 -11.11 4.24 15.88
CA LYS A 260 -12.20 3.55 15.20
C LYS A 260 -12.65 4.34 13.97
N ALA A 261 -12.83 5.65 14.09
CA ALA A 261 -13.17 6.54 12.99
C ALA A 261 -12.07 6.54 11.93
N ALA A 262 -10.79 6.63 12.34
CA ALA A 262 -9.65 6.53 11.42
C ALA A 262 -9.64 5.19 10.65
N HIS A 263 -9.96 4.08 11.33
CA HIS A 263 -10.07 2.77 10.69
C HIS A 263 -11.28 2.66 9.75
N GLN A 264 -12.44 3.22 10.13
CA GLN A 264 -13.64 3.20 9.30
C GLN A 264 -13.45 3.99 8.00
N GLU A 265 -12.84 5.17 8.08
CA GLU A 265 -12.46 5.98 6.91
C GLU A 265 -11.50 5.21 6.00
N ALA A 266 -10.42 4.66 6.58
CA ALA A 266 -9.46 3.87 5.81
C ALA A 266 -10.10 2.63 5.16
N ALA A 267 -11.01 1.96 5.88
CA ALA A 267 -11.74 0.81 5.35
C ALA A 267 -12.65 1.20 4.17
N GLN A 268 -13.23 2.40 4.15
CA GLN A 268 -14.00 2.90 3.01
C GLN A 268 -13.10 3.13 1.80
N GLN A 269 -11.94 3.78 1.98
CA GLN A 269 -10.99 4.04 0.88
C GLN A 269 -10.37 2.75 0.30
N LEU A 270 -10.10 1.75 1.14
CA LEU A 270 -9.61 0.44 0.69
C LEU A 270 -10.70 -0.40 0.01
N SER A 271 -11.97 -0.18 0.34
CA SER A 271 -13.10 -0.93 -0.23
C SER A 271 -13.47 -0.37 -1.61
N GLN A 272 -12.59 -0.56 -2.60
CA GLN A 272 -12.87 -0.22 -4.00
C GLN A 272 -14.06 -1.01 -4.57
N HIS A 273 -14.39 -2.17 -3.96
CA HIS A 273 -15.49 -3.05 -4.35
C HIS A 273 -16.44 -3.28 -3.18
N SER A 274 -17.72 -3.50 -3.48
CA SER A 274 -18.69 -3.94 -2.49
C SER A 274 -18.23 -5.25 -1.86
N ARG A 275 -18.01 -5.25 -0.54
CA ARG A 275 -17.67 -6.47 0.20
C ARG A 275 -18.86 -7.42 0.17
N GLU A 276 -18.79 -8.42 -0.69
CA GLU A 276 -19.74 -9.52 -0.69
C GLU A 276 -19.32 -10.55 0.36
N LEU A 277 -20.29 -11.06 1.11
CA LEU A 277 -20.03 -12.13 2.06
C LEU A 277 -19.77 -13.42 1.27
N PRO A 278 -18.66 -14.14 1.55
CA PRO A 278 -18.44 -15.44 0.92
C PRO A 278 -19.51 -16.45 1.38
N ASN A 279 -19.51 -17.64 0.78
CA ASN A 279 -20.38 -18.72 1.26
C ASN A 279 -20.08 -19.02 2.74
N MET A 280 -20.97 -18.56 3.62
CA MET A 280 -20.79 -18.66 5.06
C MET A 280 -20.64 -20.11 5.54
N LYS A 281 -21.13 -21.10 4.78
CA LYS A 281 -20.92 -22.53 5.11
C LYS A 281 -19.45 -22.89 5.22
N ALA A 282 -18.58 -22.29 4.40
CA ALA A 282 -17.14 -22.52 4.45
C ALA A 282 -16.53 -22.06 5.79
N LEU A 283 -17.08 -21.02 6.43
CA LEU A 283 -16.61 -20.53 7.74
C LEU A 283 -17.09 -21.40 8.91
N TRP A 284 -18.23 -22.10 8.75
CA TRP A 284 -18.81 -22.93 9.80
C TRP A 284 -18.38 -24.41 9.73
N GLN A 285 -17.83 -24.86 8.60
CA GLN A 285 -17.42 -26.25 8.41
C GLN A 285 -15.92 -26.45 8.67
N PRO A 286 -15.51 -27.55 9.34
CA PRO A 286 -14.09 -27.87 9.47
C PRO A 286 -13.54 -28.39 8.14
N PHE A 287 -12.35 -27.90 7.77
CA PHE A 287 -11.58 -28.40 6.64
C PHE A 287 -10.47 -29.34 7.12
N TRP A 288 -10.57 -30.61 6.75
CA TRP A 288 -9.63 -31.66 7.13
C TRP A 288 -8.64 -31.92 6.01
N LYS A 289 -7.38 -31.48 6.16
CA LYS A 289 -6.34 -31.70 5.13
C LYS A 289 -5.88 -33.16 5.13
N LEU A 290 -6.11 -33.87 4.03
CA LEU A 290 -5.56 -35.20 3.79
C LEU A 290 -4.15 -35.07 3.20
N LEU A 291 -3.13 -35.37 3.99
CA LEU A 291 -1.75 -35.43 3.53
C LEU A 291 -1.42 -36.86 3.14
N THR A 292 -1.38 -37.13 1.83
CA THR A 292 -1.00 -38.43 1.28
C THR A 292 -0.03 -38.26 0.13
N ASN A 293 0.93 -39.18 0.05
CA ASN A 293 1.92 -39.25 -1.03
C ASN A 293 1.81 -40.64 -1.67
N VAL A 294 0.95 -40.76 -2.66
CA VAL A 294 0.64 -42.00 -3.38
C VAL A 294 0.68 -41.75 -4.88
N ASP A 295 0.83 -42.82 -5.66
CA ASP A 295 1.08 -42.72 -7.11
C ASP A 295 -0.14 -43.06 -7.98
N SER A 296 -1.29 -43.37 -7.39
CA SER A 296 -2.49 -43.74 -8.17
C SER A 296 -3.81 -43.36 -7.50
N GLY A 297 -4.80 -43.00 -8.32
CA GLY A 297 -6.17 -42.66 -7.89
C GLY A 297 -6.82 -43.69 -6.95
N PRO A 298 -6.74 -45.02 -7.24
CA PRO A 298 -7.30 -46.03 -6.35
C PRO A 298 -6.64 -46.08 -4.95
N LYS A 299 -5.34 -45.74 -4.85
CA LYS A 299 -4.66 -45.60 -3.55
C LYS A 299 -5.19 -44.37 -2.81
N VAL A 300 -5.41 -43.25 -3.52
CA VAL A 300 -6.01 -42.03 -2.93
C VAL A 300 -7.40 -42.32 -2.38
N GLU A 301 -8.27 -43.00 -3.13
CA GLU A 301 -9.63 -43.36 -2.66
C GLU A 301 -9.58 -44.24 -1.41
N ARG A 302 -8.62 -45.18 -1.34
CA ARG A 302 -8.43 -46.02 -0.16
C ARG A 302 -8.04 -45.19 1.07
N GLU A 303 -7.09 -44.28 0.93
CA GLU A 303 -6.67 -43.40 2.03
C GLU A 303 -7.80 -42.46 2.47
N LEU A 304 -8.56 -41.90 1.51
CA LEU A 304 -9.77 -41.12 1.79
C LEU A 304 -10.78 -41.90 2.63
N ARG A 305 -11.00 -43.18 2.30
CA ARG A 305 -11.88 -44.07 3.07
C ARG A 305 -11.39 -44.27 4.49
N ILE A 306 -10.10 -44.54 4.66
CA ILE A 306 -9.49 -44.75 5.98
C ILE A 306 -9.61 -43.47 6.81
N PHE A 307 -9.29 -42.33 6.21
CA PHE A 307 -9.34 -41.03 6.85
C PHE A 307 -10.77 -40.64 7.27
N SER A 308 -11.74 -40.75 6.36
CA SER A 308 -13.16 -40.51 6.67
C SER A 308 -13.68 -41.42 7.80
N ASN A 309 -13.31 -42.70 7.79
CA ASN A 309 -13.68 -43.61 8.88
C ASN A 309 -13.05 -43.23 10.22
N ARG A 310 -11.82 -42.69 10.22
CA ARG A 310 -11.19 -42.16 11.45
C ARG A 310 -11.94 -40.94 11.97
N LEU A 311 -12.27 -39.97 11.11
CA LEU A 311 -13.04 -38.79 11.49
C LEU A 311 -14.37 -39.19 12.15
N LYS A 312 -15.11 -40.13 11.53
CA LYS A 312 -16.36 -40.67 12.09
C LYS A 312 -16.15 -41.36 13.43
N ARG A 313 -15.12 -42.20 13.58
CA ARG A 313 -14.82 -42.91 14.84
C ARG A 313 -14.52 -41.94 15.99
N HIS A 314 -13.86 -40.82 15.70
CA HIS A 314 -13.50 -39.81 16.69
C HIS A 314 -14.56 -38.72 16.89
N GLN A 315 -15.73 -38.83 16.24
CA GLN A 315 -16.83 -37.86 16.34
C GLN A 315 -16.41 -36.42 15.99
N LEU A 316 -15.43 -36.25 15.08
CA LEU A 316 -14.92 -34.93 14.67
C LEU A 316 -15.82 -34.18 13.67
N GLY A 317 -17.10 -34.56 13.59
CA GLY A 317 -18.11 -33.90 12.76
C GLY A 317 -18.04 -34.21 11.26
N GLU A 318 -19.08 -33.77 10.55
CA GLU A 318 -19.10 -33.70 9.09
C GLU A 318 -18.39 -32.42 8.64
N GLY A 319 -17.40 -32.56 7.77
CA GLY A 319 -16.58 -31.45 7.27
C GLY A 319 -16.13 -31.71 5.85
N VAL A 320 -15.38 -30.77 5.29
CA VAL A 320 -14.80 -30.88 3.95
C VAL A 320 -13.42 -31.52 4.06
N ILE A 321 -13.17 -32.60 3.33
CA ILE A 321 -11.83 -33.18 3.24
C ILE A 321 -11.08 -32.47 2.11
N SER A 322 -9.98 -31.79 2.45
CA SER A 322 -9.15 -31.07 1.49
C SER A 322 -8.04 -31.97 0.96
N LEU A 323 -7.93 -32.05 -0.37
CA LEU A 323 -6.88 -32.77 -1.08
C LEU A 323 -5.69 -31.85 -1.39
N ASN A 324 -4.55 -32.43 -1.76
CA ASN A 324 -3.48 -31.67 -2.44
C ASN A 324 -3.64 -31.78 -3.95
N GLU A 325 -2.97 -30.89 -4.69
CA GLU A 325 -3.02 -30.83 -6.17
C GLU A 325 -2.71 -32.18 -6.83
N HIS A 326 -1.70 -32.89 -6.31
CA HIS A 326 -1.31 -34.21 -6.81
C HIS A 326 -2.42 -35.26 -6.64
N SER A 327 -3.08 -35.31 -5.47
CA SER A 327 -4.19 -36.24 -5.24
C SER A 327 -5.43 -35.88 -6.06
N THR A 328 -5.72 -34.59 -6.26
CA THR A 328 -6.80 -34.14 -7.13
C THR A 328 -6.58 -34.62 -8.57
N THR A 329 -5.36 -34.45 -9.09
CA THR A 329 -4.98 -34.93 -10.44
C THR A 329 -5.09 -36.46 -10.56
N LEU A 330 -4.59 -37.21 -9.58
CA LEU A 330 -4.69 -38.67 -9.60
C LEU A 330 -6.13 -39.20 -9.55
N LEU A 331 -7.04 -38.46 -8.91
CA LEU A 331 -8.46 -38.80 -8.89
C LEU A 331 -9.17 -38.42 -10.19
N SER A 332 -8.77 -37.32 -10.85
CA SER A 332 -9.34 -36.94 -12.15
C SER A 332 -8.93 -37.87 -13.28
N ASP A 333 -7.69 -38.39 -13.23
CA ASP A 333 -7.16 -39.30 -14.25
C ASP A 333 -7.67 -40.74 -14.08
N MET A 334 -8.45 -41.00 -13.03
CA MET A 334 -8.95 -42.32 -12.73
C MET A 334 -10.18 -42.64 -13.59
N ASP A 335 -10.01 -43.49 -14.60
CA ASP A 335 -11.14 -44.05 -15.34
C ASP A 335 -12.04 -44.87 -14.41
N HIS A 336 -13.24 -44.35 -14.12
CA HIS A 336 -14.26 -45.03 -13.33
C HIS A 336 -14.78 -46.32 -14.00
N ASP A 337 -14.41 -46.57 -15.26
CA ASP A 337 -14.69 -47.82 -15.99
C ASP A 337 -14.04 -49.05 -15.34
N TYR A 338 -13.02 -48.87 -14.49
CA TYR A 338 -12.38 -49.97 -13.76
C TYR A 338 -13.32 -50.68 -12.76
N CYS A 339 -14.44 -50.05 -12.36
CA CYS A 339 -15.44 -50.67 -11.48
C CYS A 339 -16.35 -51.69 -12.20
N ASN A 340 -16.35 -51.71 -13.54
CA ASN A 340 -17.21 -52.61 -14.32
C ASN A 340 -16.53 -53.92 -14.71
N VAL A 341 -15.20 -53.95 -14.82
CA VAL A 341 -14.47 -55.14 -15.33
C VAL A 341 -14.37 -56.26 -14.28
N ARG A 342 -14.36 -55.94 -12.97
CA ARG A 342 -14.38 -56.96 -11.90
C ARG A 342 -15.75 -57.54 -11.59
N LYS A 343 -16.83 -57.10 -12.25
CA LYS A 343 -18.22 -57.50 -11.95
C LYS A 343 -18.74 -58.71 -12.75
N ARG A 344 -17.92 -59.42 -13.52
CA ARG A 344 -18.29 -60.76 -14.05
C ARG A 344 -18.11 -61.86 -13.00
N GLY A 345 -18.81 -61.71 -11.88
CA GLY A 345 -18.88 -62.71 -10.82
C GLY A 345 -18.74 -62.08 -9.45
N MET A 346 -19.85 -61.56 -8.90
CA MET A 346 -20.22 -61.64 -7.48
C MET A 346 -21.48 -60.81 -7.22
N SER A 347 -22.54 -61.55 -6.90
CA SER A 347 -23.82 -61.24 -6.25
C SER A 347 -24.23 -59.79 -5.92
N LYS A 348 -25.42 -59.43 -6.42
CA LYS A 348 -26.50 -58.59 -5.86
C LYS A 348 -26.23 -58.00 -4.44
N ARG A 349 -25.67 -56.79 -4.39
CA ARG A 349 -26.02 -55.77 -3.38
C ARG A 349 -26.25 -54.46 -4.12
N LEU A 350 -27.53 -54.14 -4.28
CA LEU A 350 -28.04 -52.99 -5.02
C LEU A 350 -28.03 -51.74 -4.12
N THR A 351 -26.87 -51.36 -3.59
CA THR A 351 -26.68 -50.04 -2.98
C THR A 351 -25.82 -49.22 -3.93
N ARG A 352 -26.50 -48.50 -4.82
CA ARG A 352 -26.04 -47.32 -5.59
C ARG A 352 -24.51 -47.19 -5.67
N ASP A 353 -23.92 -47.71 -6.75
CA ASP A 353 -22.49 -47.62 -7.09
C ASP A 353 -22.06 -46.17 -7.41
N LEU A 354 -22.22 -45.25 -6.46
CA LEU A 354 -21.55 -43.95 -6.52
C LEU A 354 -20.12 -44.14 -6.02
N PRO A 355 -19.09 -43.70 -6.77
CA PRO A 355 -17.71 -43.67 -6.27
C PRO A 355 -17.68 -43.05 -4.88
N LEU A 356 -16.91 -43.60 -3.95
CA LEU A 356 -16.82 -43.08 -2.57
C LEU A 356 -16.55 -41.57 -2.54
N VAL A 357 -15.77 -41.12 -3.52
CA VAL A 357 -15.44 -39.71 -3.78
C VAL A 357 -16.72 -38.86 -3.86
N LYS A 358 -17.78 -39.31 -4.54
CA LYS A 358 -19.07 -38.60 -4.66
C LYS A 358 -19.96 -38.67 -3.42
N LEU A 359 -19.59 -39.50 -2.43
CA LEU A 359 -20.33 -39.64 -1.17
C LEU A 359 -19.68 -38.84 -0.03
N LEU A 360 -18.52 -38.25 -0.28
CA LEU A 360 -17.77 -37.44 0.67
C LEU A 360 -17.80 -35.99 0.22
N ASN A 361 -17.86 -35.08 1.18
CA ASN A 361 -17.67 -33.66 0.92
C ASN A 361 -16.16 -33.40 0.79
N ILE A 362 -15.66 -33.29 -0.44
CA ILE A 362 -14.23 -33.13 -0.74
C ILE A 362 -14.03 -31.80 -1.47
N SER A 363 -12.93 -31.10 -1.17
CA SER A 363 -12.51 -29.95 -1.99
C SER A 363 -11.47 -30.38 -3.02
N ILE A 364 -11.59 -29.88 -4.25
CA ILE A 364 -10.53 -30.01 -5.25
C ILE A 364 -9.46 -28.94 -5.02
N THR A 365 -8.20 -29.26 -5.29
CA THR A 365 -7.10 -28.33 -5.09
C THR A 365 -6.33 -28.14 -6.38
N LEU A 366 -6.10 -26.88 -6.73
CA LEU A 366 -5.44 -26.44 -7.94
C LEU A 366 -4.46 -25.31 -7.61
N SER A 367 -3.48 -25.09 -8.46
CA SER A 367 -2.57 -23.96 -8.36
C SER A 367 -2.38 -23.31 -9.73
N PRO A 368 -1.95 -22.03 -9.81
CA PRO A 368 -1.59 -21.39 -11.07
C PRO A 368 -0.24 -21.91 -11.61
N PHE A 369 0.31 -22.97 -11.02
CA PHE A 369 1.57 -23.59 -11.45
C PHE A 369 1.29 -24.84 -12.27
N LEU A 370 2.18 -25.13 -13.21
CA LEU A 370 2.18 -26.40 -13.94
C LEU A 370 3.59 -26.98 -13.97
N GLY A 371 3.73 -28.24 -13.55
CA GLY A 371 4.99 -28.98 -13.60
C GLY A 371 5.47 -29.18 -15.04
N VAL A 372 6.75 -28.91 -15.29
CA VAL A 372 7.35 -29.05 -16.63
C VAL A 372 7.50 -30.51 -17.08
N ASP A 373 7.37 -31.45 -16.15
CA ASP A 373 7.39 -32.90 -16.35
C ASP A 373 6.02 -33.47 -16.79
N THR A 374 4.98 -32.62 -16.83
CA THR A 374 3.62 -33.06 -17.18
C THR A 374 3.41 -33.14 -18.69
N THR A 375 2.58 -34.10 -19.11
CA THR A 375 2.14 -34.20 -20.52
C THR A 375 1.43 -32.93 -20.99
N GLN A 376 0.70 -32.27 -20.08
CA GLN A 376 0.00 -31.02 -20.33
C GLN A 376 0.98 -29.91 -20.74
N PHE A 377 2.11 -29.76 -20.04
CA PHE A 377 3.12 -28.78 -20.41
C PHE A 377 3.74 -29.10 -21.78
N HIS A 378 4.10 -30.36 -22.02
CA HIS A 378 4.64 -30.78 -23.33
C HIS A 378 3.67 -30.56 -24.49
N THR A 379 2.37 -30.77 -24.27
CA THR A 379 1.34 -30.46 -25.27
C THR A 379 1.23 -28.95 -25.49
N SER A 380 1.35 -28.14 -24.43
CA SER A 380 1.30 -26.68 -24.56
C SER A 380 2.40 -26.11 -25.48
N LEU A 381 3.59 -26.73 -25.45
CA LEU A 381 4.71 -26.38 -26.35
C LEU A 381 4.45 -26.79 -27.81
N LYS A 382 3.69 -27.87 -28.05
CA LYS A 382 3.37 -28.35 -29.41
C LYS A 382 2.23 -27.56 -30.04
N ASP A 383 1.23 -27.20 -29.23
CA ASP A 383 0.01 -26.54 -29.69
C ASP A 383 0.16 -25.01 -29.79
N GLY A 384 1.37 -24.47 -29.51
CA GLY A 384 1.66 -23.04 -29.59
C GLY A 384 1.01 -22.22 -28.49
N THR A 385 0.66 -22.83 -27.35
CA THR A 385 0.06 -22.15 -26.19
C THR A 385 1.11 -21.68 -25.17
N GLU A 386 2.35 -21.50 -25.61
CA GLU A 386 3.47 -20.99 -24.79
C GLU A 386 3.14 -19.66 -24.12
N ALA A 387 2.32 -18.82 -24.78
CA ALA A 387 1.85 -17.54 -24.26
C ALA A 387 0.90 -17.64 -23.05
N PHE A 388 0.48 -18.86 -22.66
CA PHE A 388 -0.30 -19.09 -21.44
C PHE A 388 0.56 -19.08 -20.18
N TRP A 389 1.89 -19.14 -20.33
CA TRP A 389 2.82 -19.13 -19.23
C TRP A 389 3.49 -17.76 -19.10
N LEU A 390 3.78 -17.33 -17.87
CA LEU A 390 4.57 -16.12 -17.63
C LEU A 390 5.89 -16.27 -18.36
N SER A 391 6.17 -15.32 -19.25
CA SER A 391 7.28 -15.40 -20.20
C SER A 391 8.02 -14.07 -20.26
N LEU A 392 9.33 -14.14 -20.50
CA LEU A 392 10.17 -12.97 -20.75
C LEU A 392 10.73 -13.02 -22.17
N PRO A 393 10.90 -11.86 -22.82
CA PRO A 393 11.48 -11.82 -24.15
C PRO A 393 12.98 -12.15 -24.06
N SER A 394 13.43 -13.07 -24.91
CA SER A 394 14.86 -13.46 -24.99
C SER A 394 15.78 -12.33 -25.47
N ALA A 395 15.22 -11.36 -26.18
CA ALA A 395 15.84 -10.12 -26.65
C ALA A 395 14.73 -9.06 -26.83
N PRO A 396 15.03 -7.76 -27.02
CA PRO A 396 14.01 -6.71 -27.16
C PRO A 396 12.95 -6.95 -28.25
N GLN A 397 13.24 -7.82 -29.22
CA GLN A 397 12.33 -8.29 -30.27
C GLN A 397 12.39 -9.82 -30.43
N GLY A 398 12.82 -10.52 -29.38
CA GLY A 398 13.02 -11.97 -29.37
C GLY A 398 11.76 -12.74 -29.05
N GLN A 399 11.82 -14.05 -29.26
CA GLN A 399 10.77 -14.97 -28.84
C GLN A 399 10.60 -14.91 -27.31
N LEU A 400 9.34 -14.99 -26.87
CA LEU A 400 8.96 -15.11 -25.46
C LEU A 400 9.34 -16.50 -24.95
N ILE A 401 10.07 -16.55 -23.85
CA ILE A 401 10.49 -17.79 -23.20
C ILE A 401 9.79 -17.89 -21.84
N PRO A 402 9.06 -18.99 -21.55
CA PRO A 402 8.47 -19.22 -20.25
C PRO A 402 9.48 -19.15 -19.12
N VAL A 403 9.17 -18.40 -18.09
CA VAL A 403 10.00 -18.28 -16.89
C VAL A 403 9.77 -19.50 -16.03
N MET A 404 10.86 -20.23 -15.77
CA MET A 404 10.84 -21.40 -14.89
C MET A 404 10.91 -20.96 -13.43
N SER A 405 10.18 -21.65 -12.56
CA SER A 405 10.26 -21.48 -11.11
C SER A 405 10.21 -22.84 -10.42
N ARG A 406 10.17 -22.83 -9.08
CA ARG A 406 10.09 -24.01 -8.25
C ARG A 406 8.84 -23.93 -7.38
N TRP A 407 7.96 -24.92 -7.49
CA TRP A 407 6.74 -25.03 -6.69
C TRP A 407 6.69 -26.43 -6.07
N GLN A 408 6.49 -26.50 -4.74
CA GLN A 408 6.45 -27.76 -3.99
C GLN A 408 7.64 -28.72 -4.28
N GLY A 409 8.82 -28.15 -4.54
CA GLY A 409 10.04 -28.92 -4.82
C GLY A 409 10.19 -29.42 -6.26
N ARG A 410 9.29 -29.05 -7.18
CA ARG A 410 9.36 -29.39 -8.61
C ARG A 410 9.57 -28.16 -9.47
N PHE A 411 10.18 -28.35 -10.64
CA PHE A 411 10.28 -27.30 -11.65
C PHE A 411 8.92 -27.08 -12.31
N CYS A 412 8.49 -25.83 -12.37
CA CYS A 412 7.18 -25.45 -12.87
C CYS A 412 7.23 -24.15 -13.66
N VAL A 413 6.16 -23.90 -14.42
CA VAL A 413 5.83 -22.61 -15.01
C VAL A 413 4.60 -22.04 -14.31
N LYS A 414 4.47 -20.71 -14.25
CA LYS A 414 3.33 -20.02 -13.64
C LYS A 414 2.41 -19.47 -14.73
N LEU A 415 1.10 -19.57 -14.53
CA LEU A 415 0.07 -19.14 -15.47
C LEU A 415 0.12 -17.62 -15.70
N ASN A 416 0.01 -17.19 -16.95
CA ASN A 416 -0.08 -15.80 -17.33
C ASN A 416 -1.52 -15.29 -17.29
N ILE A 417 -1.93 -14.72 -16.15
CA ILE A 417 -3.30 -14.26 -15.92
C ILE A 417 -3.66 -13.00 -16.74
N THR A 418 -2.66 -12.27 -17.26
CA THR A 418 -2.93 -11.13 -18.16
C THR A 418 -3.41 -11.58 -19.54
N ASN A 419 -3.17 -12.84 -19.92
CA ASN A 419 -3.64 -13.40 -21.17
C ASN A 419 -5.05 -13.99 -20.99
N PRO A 420 -6.09 -13.43 -21.64
CA PRO A 420 -7.46 -13.91 -21.48
C PRO A 420 -7.65 -15.37 -21.95
N GLY A 421 -6.86 -15.83 -22.93
CA GLY A 421 -6.91 -17.23 -23.38
C GLY A 421 -6.37 -18.22 -22.34
N ALA A 422 -5.37 -17.80 -21.57
CA ALA A 422 -4.83 -18.59 -20.47
C ALA A 422 -5.83 -18.68 -19.31
N VAL A 423 -6.51 -17.56 -19.03
CA VAL A 423 -7.59 -17.48 -18.04
C VAL A 423 -8.75 -18.39 -18.41
N SER A 424 -9.24 -18.34 -19.65
CA SER A 424 -10.33 -19.22 -20.10
C SER A 424 -9.92 -20.69 -20.02
N TRP A 425 -8.70 -21.03 -20.47
CA TRP A 425 -8.17 -22.39 -20.37
C TRP A 425 -8.14 -22.90 -18.92
N PHE A 426 -7.71 -22.05 -17.98
CA PHE A 426 -7.67 -22.43 -16.57
C PHE A 426 -9.08 -22.61 -15.97
N LEU A 427 -10.03 -21.72 -16.29
CA LEU A 427 -11.41 -21.83 -15.85
C LEU A 427 -12.10 -23.08 -16.41
N ASP A 428 -11.87 -23.41 -17.69
CA ASP A 428 -12.40 -24.63 -18.31
C ASP A 428 -11.86 -25.89 -17.63
N ARG A 429 -10.58 -25.88 -17.24
CA ARG A 429 -9.97 -26.96 -16.46
C ARG A 429 -10.64 -27.11 -15.09
N VAL A 430 -10.88 -26.01 -14.38
CA VAL A 430 -11.56 -26.02 -13.08
C VAL A 430 -12.98 -26.58 -13.23
N GLY A 431 -13.74 -26.10 -14.22
CA GLY A 431 -15.11 -26.55 -14.48
C GLY A 431 -15.18 -28.04 -14.86
N SER A 432 -14.22 -28.52 -15.66
CA SER A 432 -14.11 -29.94 -16.00
C SER A 432 -13.87 -30.80 -14.75
N LEU A 433 -12.96 -30.38 -13.87
CA LEU A 433 -12.66 -31.10 -12.62
C LEU A 433 -13.84 -31.10 -11.65
N GLN A 434 -14.51 -29.96 -11.48
CA GLN A 434 -15.72 -29.86 -10.65
C GLN A 434 -16.83 -30.77 -11.19
N ALA A 435 -17.07 -30.76 -12.50
CA ALA A 435 -18.10 -31.60 -13.13
C ALA A 435 -17.77 -33.09 -13.05
N HIS A 436 -16.50 -33.46 -13.28
CA HIS A 436 -16.05 -34.85 -13.27
C HIS A 436 -16.13 -35.46 -11.86
N LEU A 437 -15.62 -34.74 -10.85
CA LEU A 437 -15.55 -35.22 -9.47
C LEU A 437 -16.84 -34.95 -8.69
N GLY A 438 -17.66 -33.97 -9.10
CA GLY A 438 -18.91 -33.59 -8.45
C GLY A 438 -18.69 -32.81 -7.14
N MET A 439 -17.72 -31.90 -7.12
CA MET A 439 -17.26 -31.21 -5.90
C MET A 439 -17.69 -29.74 -5.87
N GLU A 440 -18.12 -29.28 -4.70
CA GLU A 440 -18.59 -27.90 -4.47
C GLU A 440 -17.42 -26.94 -4.17
N TYR A 441 -16.43 -27.35 -3.38
CA TYR A 441 -15.36 -26.49 -2.89
C TYR A 441 -14.08 -26.58 -3.74
N VAL A 442 -13.47 -25.43 -4.01
CA VAL A 442 -12.21 -25.30 -4.72
C VAL A 442 -11.18 -24.64 -3.82
N MET A 443 -10.01 -25.25 -3.68
CA MET A 443 -8.85 -24.68 -3.01
C MET A 443 -7.87 -24.22 -4.08
N LEU A 444 -7.56 -22.93 -4.11
CA LEU A 444 -6.54 -22.36 -4.98
C LEU A 444 -5.27 -22.10 -4.16
N GLU A 445 -4.28 -22.97 -4.31
CA GLU A 445 -2.94 -22.82 -3.72
C GLU A 445 -2.05 -21.95 -4.63
N GLY A 446 -0.98 -21.35 -4.09
CA GLY A 446 -0.05 -20.54 -4.89
C GLY A 446 -0.46 -19.07 -5.03
N GLY A 447 -1.23 -18.56 -4.06
CA GLY A 447 -1.49 -17.13 -3.87
C GLY A 447 -0.31 -16.35 -3.30
N GLU A 448 0.80 -17.04 -3.03
CA GLU A 448 2.06 -16.47 -2.57
C GLU A 448 3.04 -16.18 -3.72
N GLY A 449 3.99 -15.29 -3.42
CA GLY A 449 5.21 -15.10 -4.20
C GLY A 449 5.07 -14.27 -5.47
N ASN A 450 5.94 -13.29 -5.61
CA ASN A 450 6.20 -12.61 -6.88
C ASN A 450 7.41 -13.26 -7.57
N LEU A 451 7.12 -14.07 -8.59
CA LEU A 451 8.12 -14.85 -9.34
C LEU A 451 9.22 -13.99 -9.97
N PHE A 452 8.92 -12.74 -10.33
CA PHE A 452 9.93 -11.83 -10.89
C PHE A 452 10.86 -11.31 -9.80
N GLU A 453 10.31 -10.85 -8.67
CA GLU A 453 11.09 -10.34 -7.54
C GLU A 453 11.97 -11.44 -6.92
N GLU A 454 11.44 -12.64 -6.72
CA GLU A 454 12.17 -13.80 -6.18
C GLU A 454 13.41 -14.18 -7.01
N GLN A 455 13.37 -13.89 -8.32
CA GLN A 455 14.45 -14.18 -9.25
C GLN A 455 15.26 -12.92 -9.64
N ALA A 456 14.99 -11.78 -8.99
CA ALA A 456 15.57 -10.47 -9.33
C ALA A 456 15.42 -10.11 -10.83
N LEU A 457 14.30 -10.51 -11.43
CA LEU A 457 13.93 -10.22 -12.81
C LEU A 457 13.06 -8.97 -12.86
N ARG A 458 13.19 -8.19 -13.95
CA ARG A 458 12.31 -7.04 -14.19
C ARG A 458 10.92 -7.54 -14.59
N ALA A 459 9.93 -7.29 -13.74
CA ALA A 459 8.54 -7.58 -14.06
C ALA A 459 8.04 -6.69 -15.23
N PRO A 460 7.18 -7.20 -16.12
CA PRO A 460 6.38 -6.38 -17.02
C PRO A 460 5.55 -5.37 -16.24
N GLN A 461 5.27 -4.19 -16.82
CA GLN A 461 4.51 -3.12 -16.14
C GLN A 461 3.10 -3.56 -15.68
N ASP A 462 2.49 -4.50 -16.41
CA ASP A 462 1.17 -5.06 -16.08
C ASP A 462 1.21 -6.01 -14.87
N LEU A 463 2.40 -6.46 -14.48
CA LEU A 463 2.65 -7.44 -13.42
C LEU A 463 3.56 -6.90 -12.32
N SER A 464 3.82 -5.59 -12.30
CA SER A 464 4.65 -4.96 -11.27
C SER A 464 3.95 -4.96 -9.90
N GLY A 465 4.74 -5.06 -8.83
CA GLY A 465 4.24 -5.10 -7.45
C GLY A 465 3.31 -6.29 -7.19
N ASP A 466 2.14 -6.03 -6.61
CA ASP A 466 1.18 -7.07 -6.20
C ASP A 466 0.05 -7.28 -7.23
N LYS A 467 0.16 -6.71 -8.44
CA LYS A 467 -0.88 -6.77 -9.48
C LYS A 467 -1.25 -8.20 -9.86
N TYR A 468 -0.28 -9.12 -9.94
CA TYR A 468 -0.55 -10.52 -10.24
C TYR A 468 -1.51 -11.15 -9.22
N ILE A 469 -1.34 -10.84 -7.92
CA ILE A 469 -2.18 -11.37 -6.85
C ILE A 469 -3.60 -10.82 -6.95
N ARG A 470 -3.78 -9.54 -7.32
CA ARG A 470 -5.12 -8.99 -7.58
C ARG A 470 -5.81 -9.71 -8.74
N LEU A 471 -5.10 -9.93 -9.84
CA LEU A 471 -5.64 -10.68 -10.98
C LEU A 471 -5.96 -12.13 -10.63
N LEU A 472 -5.16 -12.76 -9.75
CA LEU A 472 -5.43 -14.10 -9.23
C LEU A 472 -6.66 -14.12 -8.32
N ALA A 473 -6.88 -13.09 -7.49
CA ALA A 473 -8.08 -12.95 -6.69
C ALA A 473 -9.32 -12.78 -7.59
N ASP A 474 -9.24 -11.96 -8.64
CA ASP A 474 -10.31 -11.82 -9.64
C ASP A 474 -10.59 -13.10 -10.43
N LEU A 475 -9.55 -13.91 -10.67
CA LEU A 475 -9.72 -15.24 -11.26
C LEU A 475 -10.47 -16.16 -10.30
N ALA A 476 -10.14 -16.12 -9.00
CA ALA A 476 -10.78 -16.93 -7.98
C ALA A 476 -12.27 -16.58 -7.80
N THR A 477 -12.64 -15.29 -7.86
CA THR A 477 -14.06 -14.88 -7.80
C THR A 477 -14.86 -15.42 -8.98
N ARG A 478 -14.26 -15.54 -10.17
CA ARG A 478 -14.91 -16.13 -11.35
C ARG A 478 -15.14 -17.64 -11.26
N ILE A 479 -14.37 -18.35 -10.42
CA ILE A 479 -14.58 -19.79 -10.19
C ILE A 479 -15.87 -20.01 -9.37
N GLY A 480 -16.13 -19.14 -8.39
CA GLY A 480 -17.37 -19.10 -7.63
C GLY A 480 -17.17 -18.97 -6.11
N ASP A 481 -18.28 -18.77 -5.40
CA ASP A 481 -18.34 -18.36 -3.98
C ASP A 481 -17.81 -19.41 -2.97
N SER A 482 -17.60 -20.64 -3.43
CA SER A 482 -17.02 -21.75 -2.66
C SER A 482 -15.51 -21.91 -2.87
N THR A 483 -14.88 -20.97 -3.57
CA THR A 483 -13.43 -20.95 -3.81
C THR A 483 -12.71 -20.35 -2.60
N ILE A 484 -11.70 -21.05 -2.13
CA ILE A 484 -10.85 -20.65 -1.01
C ILE A 484 -9.43 -20.49 -1.57
N VAL A 485 -8.92 -19.27 -1.51
CA VAL A 485 -7.52 -18.99 -1.88
C VAL A 485 -6.66 -19.17 -0.63
N THR A 486 -5.62 -19.98 -0.75
CA THR A 486 -4.64 -20.15 0.31
C THR A 486 -3.33 -19.52 -0.12
N ALA A 487 -2.70 -18.79 0.80
CA ALA A 487 -1.38 -18.23 0.59
C ALA A 487 -0.46 -18.68 1.72
N GLY A 488 0.77 -19.06 1.38
CA GLY A 488 1.75 -19.62 2.31
C GLY A 488 2.23 -18.62 3.38
N THR A 489 1.79 -18.80 4.62
CA THR A 489 2.49 -18.21 5.78
C THR A 489 2.68 -19.29 6.85
N ARG A 490 3.93 -19.69 7.07
CA ARG A 490 4.33 -20.44 8.26
C ARG A 490 5.61 -19.90 8.85
#